data_AF-G3HBP9-F1
#
_entry.id   AF-G3HBP9-F1
#
_cell.length_a   1.000
_cell.length_b   1.000
_cell.length_c   1.000
_cell.angle_alpha   90.00
_cell.angle_beta   90.00
_cell.angle_gamma   90.00
#
_symmetry.space_group_name_H-M   'P 1'
#
loop_
_entity.id
_entity.type
_entity.pdbx_description
1 polymer ?
#
loop_
_entity_poly.entity_id
_entity_poly.type
_entity_poly.pdbx_seq_one_letter_code
_entity_poly.pdbx_strand_id
1 'polypeptide(L)'
;MCKNAAAGCLVTCPLAHRKGHQNSCPFELMACPNEGCTAQVLRGVLDEHRQHCRQGGQQRCPLGCGASLADSEGEQHNCYRELRDAWIQRNQRNQHLLLSLLRRVHRVHRTTNFIRRQLAQLGNFLEDDALILSNRAQESEVAPEAETWGGQGQGVL
;
A
#
# COMPACT_ATOMS: atom_id res chain seq x y z
N MET A 1 34.60 -5.78 45.12
CA MET A 1 34.35 -7.04 44.38
C MET A 1 33.82 -6.72 42.98
N CYS A 2 34.04 -7.61 42.02
CA CYS A 2 33.49 -7.52 40.67
C CYS A 2 31.95 -7.69 40.68
N LYS A 3 31.26 -7.06 39.73
CA LYS A 3 29.80 -7.20 39.54
C LYS A 3 29.40 -8.62 39.09
N ASN A 4 30.30 -9.34 38.42
CA ASN A 4 30.06 -10.68 37.87
C ASN A 4 30.44 -11.78 38.88
N ALA A 5 30.48 -11.48 40.19
CA ALA A 5 30.80 -12.45 41.22
C ALA A 5 29.81 -13.64 41.23
N ALA A 6 28.53 -13.37 40.98
CA ALA A 6 27.50 -14.40 40.85
C ALA A 6 27.73 -15.35 39.67
N ALA A 7 28.42 -14.90 38.63
CA ALA A 7 28.80 -15.70 37.48
C ALA A 7 30.16 -16.43 37.67
N GLY A 8 30.84 -16.23 38.81
CA GLY A 8 32.11 -16.90 39.14
C GLY A 8 33.34 -15.98 39.15
N CYS A 9 33.20 -14.66 38.97
CA CYS A 9 34.35 -13.77 39.03
C CYS A 9 34.80 -13.50 40.47
N LEU A 10 35.98 -14.00 40.85
CA LEU A 10 36.55 -13.82 42.19
C LEU A 10 37.40 -12.54 42.36
N VAL A 11 37.47 -11.68 41.32
CA VAL A 11 38.36 -10.51 41.35
C VAL A 11 37.87 -9.43 42.31
N THR A 12 38.73 -9.08 43.26
CA THR A 12 38.64 -7.88 44.09
C THR A 12 39.72 -6.90 43.69
N CYS A 13 39.34 -5.80 43.05
CA CYS A 13 40.24 -4.70 42.69
C CYS A 13 39.81 -3.37 43.31
N PRO A 14 40.75 -2.43 43.52
CA PRO A 14 40.44 -1.06 43.92
C PRO A 14 39.46 -0.40 42.94
N LEU A 15 38.69 0.59 43.42
CA LEU A 15 37.67 1.25 42.61
C LEU A 15 38.24 1.83 41.30
N ALA A 16 39.45 2.39 41.35
CA ALA A 16 40.15 2.98 40.20
C ALA A 16 40.36 1.98 39.04
N HIS A 17 40.55 0.69 39.31
CA HIS A 17 40.80 -0.33 38.27
C HIS A 17 39.54 -1.13 37.90
N ARG A 18 38.43 -0.90 38.60
CA ARG A 18 37.20 -1.68 38.42
C ARG A 18 36.65 -1.59 37.00
N LYS A 19 36.68 -0.40 36.39
CA LYS A 19 36.17 -0.21 35.02
C LYS A 19 37.01 -0.96 33.99
N GLY A 20 38.34 -0.91 34.13
CA GLY A 20 39.25 -1.67 33.27
C GLY A 20 38.96 -3.17 33.31
N HIS A 21 38.80 -3.73 34.51
CA HIS A 21 38.42 -5.13 34.68
C HIS A 21 37.04 -5.44 34.11
N GLN A 22 36.02 -4.60 34.35
CA GLN A 22 34.66 -4.85 33.82
C GLN A 22 34.64 -4.95 32.29
N ASN A 23 35.47 -4.16 31.60
CA ASN A 23 35.54 -4.18 30.14
C ASN A 23 36.13 -5.50 29.58
N SER A 24 36.96 -6.20 30.36
CA SER A 24 37.66 -7.42 29.96
C SER A 24 37.27 -8.66 30.78
N CYS A 25 36.29 -8.54 31.67
CA CYS A 25 35.90 -9.64 32.56
C CYS A 25 35.41 -10.84 31.73
N PRO A 26 36.02 -12.03 31.86
CA PRO A 26 35.61 -13.21 31.10
C PRO A 26 34.23 -13.71 31.52
N PHE A 27 33.77 -13.36 32.72
CA PHE A 27 32.45 -13.69 33.26
C PHE A 27 31.37 -12.65 32.93
N GLU A 28 31.68 -11.66 32.09
CA GLU A 28 30.66 -10.76 31.56
C GLU A 28 29.74 -11.54 30.61
N LEU A 29 28.44 -11.46 30.83
CA LEU A 29 27.46 -12.03 29.92
C LEU A 29 27.31 -11.14 28.68
N MET A 30 27.49 -11.72 27.50
CA MET A 30 27.47 -11.04 26.22
C MET A 30 26.43 -11.69 25.31
N ALA A 31 25.70 -10.88 24.56
CA ALA A 31 24.90 -11.37 23.45
C ALA A 31 25.81 -11.91 22.35
N CYS A 32 25.42 -13.02 21.72
CA CYS A 32 26.10 -13.49 20.52
C CYS A 32 26.01 -12.43 19.41
N PRO A 33 27.12 -12.10 18.73
CA PRO A 33 27.13 -11.08 17.68
C PRO A 33 26.53 -11.58 16.35
N ASN A 34 26.29 -12.88 16.20
CA ASN A 34 25.78 -13.45 14.96
C ASN A 34 24.28 -13.12 14.81
N GLU A 35 23.89 -12.54 13.67
CA GLU A 35 22.49 -12.19 13.40
C GLU A 35 21.60 -13.43 13.55
N GLY A 36 20.50 -13.30 14.31
CA GLY A 36 19.57 -14.40 14.56
C GLY A 36 19.96 -15.34 15.70
N CYS A 37 21.13 -15.19 16.31
CA CYS A 37 21.46 -15.92 17.54
C CYS A 37 21.03 -15.14 18.78
N THR A 38 20.10 -15.69 19.57
CA THR A 38 19.62 -15.06 20.82
C THR A 38 20.41 -15.51 22.05
N ALA A 39 21.50 -16.26 21.87
CA ALA A 39 22.28 -16.80 22.97
C ALA A 39 22.99 -15.69 23.76
N GLN A 40 22.97 -15.84 25.09
CA GLN A 40 23.76 -15.05 26.03
C GLN A 40 24.88 -15.96 26.53
N VAL A 41 26.13 -15.60 26.26
CA VAL A 41 27.31 -16.42 26.58
C VAL A 41 28.33 -15.59 27.35
N LEU A 42 29.10 -16.24 28.23
CA LEU A 42 30.18 -15.54 28.93
C LEU A 42 31.26 -15.14 27.92
N ARG A 43 31.82 -13.94 28.07
CA ARG A 43 32.89 -13.43 27.22
C ARG A 43 34.03 -14.43 27.04
N GLY A 44 34.40 -15.15 28.10
CA GLY A 44 35.49 -16.12 28.09
C GLY A 44 35.26 -17.36 27.22
N VAL A 45 34.01 -17.70 26.90
CA VAL A 45 33.64 -18.85 26.04
C VAL A 45 32.98 -18.40 24.73
N LEU A 46 32.96 -17.10 24.44
CA LEU A 46 32.33 -16.54 23.25
C LEU A 46 32.97 -17.07 21.96
N ASP A 47 34.29 -17.24 21.92
CA ASP A 47 34.97 -17.74 20.73
C ASP A 47 34.70 -19.23 20.48
N GLU A 48 34.57 -20.04 21.53
CA GLU A 48 34.12 -21.43 21.42
C GLU A 48 32.67 -21.52 20.92
N HIS A 49 31.79 -20.66 21.44
CA HIS A 49 30.42 -20.56 20.94
C HIS A 49 30.40 -20.21 19.45
N ARG A 50 31.23 -19.27 18.99
CA ARG A 50 31.30 -18.85 17.58
C ARG A 50 31.63 -19.99 16.64
N GLN A 51 32.53 -20.89 17.04
CA GLN A 51 32.91 -22.07 16.23
C GLN A 51 31.74 -23.04 16.00
N HIS A 52 30.79 -23.10 16.93
CA HIS A 52 29.67 -24.04 16.90
C HIS A 52 28.31 -23.33 16.75
N CYS A 53 28.32 -22.01 16.54
CA CYS A 53 27.12 -21.23 16.44
C CYS A 53 26.41 -21.60 15.14
N ARG A 54 25.19 -22.14 15.24
CA ARG A 54 24.38 -22.49 14.05
C ARG A 54 24.18 -21.29 13.11
N GLN A 55 24.14 -20.08 13.66
CA GLN A 55 23.97 -18.83 12.93
C GLN A 55 25.31 -18.21 12.50
N GLY A 56 26.45 -18.79 12.89
CA GLY A 56 27.78 -18.26 12.56
C GLY A 56 28.16 -18.39 11.08
N GLY A 57 27.65 -19.43 10.41
CA GLY A 57 27.89 -19.64 8.98
C GLY A 57 26.94 -18.89 8.06
N GLN A 58 26.05 -18.03 8.58
CA GLN A 58 25.18 -17.18 7.75
C GLN A 58 25.85 -15.82 7.54
N GLN A 59 26.27 -15.56 6.31
CA GLN A 59 26.86 -14.29 5.90
C GLN A 59 25.94 -13.60 4.89
N ARG A 60 25.88 -12.27 4.96
CA ARG A 60 25.19 -11.51 3.92
C ARG A 60 25.99 -11.58 2.63
N CYS A 61 25.28 -11.64 1.50
CA CYS A 61 25.93 -11.59 0.20
C CYS A 61 26.87 -10.39 0.11
N PRO A 62 28.17 -10.58 -0.19
CA PRO A 62 29.16 -9.51 -0.20
C PRO A 62 28.88 -8.47 -1.30
N LEU A 63 28.09 -8.83 -2.31
CA LEU A 63 27.65 -7.93 -3.38
C LEU A 63 26.43 -7.07 -3.00
N GLY A 64 25.90 -7.23 -1.78
CA GLY A 64 24.86 -6.35 -1.24
C GLY A 64 23.44 -6.60 -1.76
N CYS A 65 23.12 -7.77 -2.32
CA CYS A 65 21.74 -8.09 -2.71
C CYS A 65 20.79 -8.31 -1.52
N GLY A 66 21.32 -8.40 -0.30
CA GLY A 66 20.55 -8.63 0.91
C GLY A 66 20.23 -10.10 1.22
N ALA A 67 20.66 -11.05 0.38
CA ALA A 67 20.52 -12.47 0.67
C ALA A 67 21.42 -12.87 1.86
N SER A 68 20.88 -13.70 2.76
CA SER A 68 21.67 -14.37 3.81
C SER A 68 22.04 -15.75 3.29
N LEU A 69 23.34 -16.00 3.15
CA LEU A 69 23.90 -17.19 2.54
C LEU A 69 24.57 -18.02 3.63
N ALA A 70 24.30 -19.32 3.66
CA ALA A 70 25.17 -20.22 4.40
C ALA A 70 26.58 -20.26 3.75
N ASP A 71 27.62 -20.57 4.51
CA ASP A 71 29.00 -20.68 4.00
C ASP A 71 29.10 -21.60 2.78
N SER A 72 28.32 -22.69 2.74
CA SER A 72 28.26 -23.63 1.60
C SER A 72 27.49 -23.10 0.39
N GLU A 73 26.59 -22.14 0.59
CA GLU A 73 25.75 -21.55 -0.47
C GLU A 73 26.44 -20.36 -1.16
N GLY A 74 27.42 -19.74 -0.51
CA GLY A 74 28.15 -18.59 -1.05
C GLY A 74 28.74 -18.82 -2.44
N GLU A 75 29.29 -20.01 -2.70
CA GLU A 75 29.88 -20.36 -4.00
C GLU A 75 28.84 -20.61 -5.10
N GLN A 76 27.62 -21.03 -4.71
CA GLN A 76 26.54 -21.36 -5.64
C GLN A 76 25.58 -20.17 -5.87
N HIS A 77 25.65 -19.16 -5.01
CA HIS A 77 24.80 -17.98 -5.08
C HIS A 77 25.19 -17.06 -6.24
N ASN A 78 24.28 -16.91 -7.20
CA ASN A 78 24.42 -15.95 -8.28
C ASN A 78 23.46 -14.78 -8.05
N CYS A 79 23.93 -13.83 -7.25
CA CYS A 79 23.25 -12.57 -6.91
C CYS A 79 22.61 -11.89 -8.15
N TYR A 80 23.36 -11.79 -9.24
CA TYR A 80 22.91 -11.10 -10.44
C TYR A 80 21.75 -11.82 -11.13
N ARG A 81 21.81 -13.15 -11.22
CA ARG A 81 20.72 -13.98 -11.78
C ARG A 81 19.45 -13.83 -10.95
N GLU A 82 19.55 -13.97 -9.63
CA GLU A 82 18.39 -13.87 -8.73
C GLU A 82 17.72 -12.49 -8.80
N LEU A 83 18.51 -11.41 -8.80
CA LEU A 83 17.99 -10.05 -8.95
C LEU A 83 17.31 -9.84 -10.31
N ARG A 84 17.92 -10.34 -11.38
CA ARG A 84 17.35 -10.27 -12.73
C ARG A 84 16.02 -11.02 -12.79
N ASP A 85 15.95 -12.23 -12.27
CA ASP A 85 14.74 -13.06 -12.28
C ASP A 85 13.62 -12.41 -11.46
N ALA A 86 13.95 -11.88 -10.28
CA ALA A 86 13.01 -11.14 -9.44
C ALA A 86 12.46 -9.90 -10.17
N TRP A 87 13.32 -9.16 -10.87
CA TRP A 87 12.92 -8.02 -11.68
C TRP A 87 12.00 -8.43 -12.84
N ILE A 88 12.35 -9.48 -13.59
CA ILE A 88 11.53 -10.01 -14.70
C ILE A 88 10.14 -10.39 -14.19
N GLN A 89 10.06 -11.17 -13.11
CA GLN A 89 8.80 -11.60 -12.53
C GLN A 89 7.95 -10.42 -12.03
N ARG A 90 8.59 -9.41 -11.42
CA ARG A 90 7.89 -8.20 -10.96
C ARG A 90 7.36 -7.41 -12.16
N ASN A 91 8.18 -7.24 -13.19
CA ASN A 91 7.80 -6.50 -14.38
C ASN A 91 6.64 -7.18 -15.12
N GLN A 92 6.67 -8.50 -15.30
CA GLN A 92 5.58 -9.26 -15.92
C GLN A 92 4.27 -9.12 -15.14
N ARG A 93 4.32 -9.24 -13.80
CA ARG A 93 3.14 -9.01 -12.93
C ARG A 93 2.58 -7.61 -13.08
N ASN A 94 3.45 -6.60 -13.06
CA ASN A 94 3.03 -5.20 -13.21
C ASN A 94 2.40 -4.94 -14.58
N GLN A 95 2.99 -5.47 -15.66
CA GLN A 95 2.42 -5.36 -17.01
C GLN A 95 1.03 -6.00 -17.08
N HIS A 96 0.86 -7.20 -16.53
CA HIS A 96 -0.44 -7.87 -16.49
C HIS A 96 -1.49 -7.05 -15.71
N LEU A 97 -1.11 -6.49 -14.56
CA LEU A 97 -1.99 -5.64 -13.75
C LEU A 97 -2.38 -4.36 -14.51
N LEU A 98 -1.42 -3.69 -15.15
CA LEU A 98 -1.67 -2.48 -15.94
C LEU A 98 -2.64 -2.75 -17.09
N LEU A 99 -2.45 -3.83 -17.85
CA LEU A 99 -3.38 -4.20 -18.94
C LEU A 99 -4.78 -4.51 -18.42
N SER A 100 -4.88 -5.15 -17.26
CA SER A 100 -6.17 -5.44 -16.63
C SER A 100 -6.88 -4.19 -16.15
N LEU A 101 -6.14 -3.24 -15.56
CA LEU A 101 -6.64 -1.92 -15.18
C LEU A 101 -7.10 -1.12 -16.40
N LEU A 102 -6.31 -1.06 -17.47
CA LEU A 102 -6.67 -0.36 -18.71
C LEU A 102 -7.96 -0.90 -19.32
N ARG A 103 -8.13 -2.24 -19.35
CA ARG A 103 -9.39 -2.86 -19.81
C ARG A 103 -10.59 -2.45 -18.95
N ARG A 104 -10.41 -2.39 -17.63
CA ARG A 104 -11.46 -1.97 -16.69
C ARG A 104 -11.82 -0.49 -16.89
N VAL A 105 -10.82 0.37 -17.01
CA VAL A 105 -10.99 1.82 -17.27
C VAL A 105 -11.74 2.03 -18.58
N HIS A 106 -11.34 1.36 -19.67
CA HIS A 106 -12.06 1.46 -20.94
C HIS A 106 -13.52 1.02 -20.83
N ARG A 107 -13.82 -0.06 -20.10
CA ARG A 107 -15.20 -0.52 -19.89
C ARG A 107 -16.03 0.53 -19.14
N VAL A 108 -15.48 1.11 -18.07
CA VAL A 108 -16.14 2.17 -17.30
C VAL A 108 -16.33 3.41 -18.17
N HIS A 109 -15.33 3.81 -18.95
CA HIS A 109 -15.43 4.96 -19.84
C HIS A 109 -16.53 4.77 -20.90
N ARG A 110 -16.59 3.60 -21.54
CA ARG A 110 -17.63 3.29 -22.53
C ARG A 110 -19.04 3.30 -21.94
N THR A 111 -19.22 2.67 -20.77
CA THR A 111 -20.52 2.65 -20.07
C THR A 111 -20.93 4.05 -19.60
N THR A 112 -20.01 4.82 -19.05
CA THR A 112 -20.26 6.20 -18.62
C THR A 112 -20.64 7.10 -19.81
N ASN A 113 -19.91 7.01 -20.92
CA ASN A 113 -20.25 7.77 -22.13
C ASN A 113 -21.61 7.37 -22.71
N PHE A 114 -21.95 6.08 -22.65
CA PHE A 114 -23.27 5.61 -23.09
C PHE A 114 -24.38 6.21 -22.22
N ILE A 115 -24.26 6.12 -20.89
CA ILE A 115 -25.22 6.70 -19.95
C ILE A 115 -25.34 8.22 -20.16
N ARG A 116 -24.21 8.93 -20.32
CA ARG A 116 -24.20 10.36 -20.58
C ARG A 116 -24.98 10.73 -21.84
N ARG A 117 -24.84 9.95 -22.92
CA ARG A 117 -25.61 10.16 -24.16
C ARG A 117 -27.10 9.90 -23.97
N GLN A 118 -27.47 8.84 -23.25
CA GLN A 118 -28.88 8.56 -22.96
C GLN A 118 -29.52 9.65 -22.11
N LEU A 119 -28.82 10.14 -21.08
CA LEU A 119 -29.30 11.25 -20.25
C LEU A 119 -29.48 12.53 -21.07
N ALA A 120 -28.57 12.83 -21.99
CA ALA A 120 -28.72 13.99 -22.89
C ALA A 120 -29.93 13.83 -23.81
N GLN A 121 -30.16 12.64 -24.38
CA GLN A 121 -31.35 12.37 -25.19
C GLN A 121 -32.64 12.55 -24.40
N LEU A 122 -32.72 11.97 -23.19
CA LEU A 122 -33.87 12.14 -22.31
C LEU A 122 -34.10 13.60 -21.92
N GLY A 123 -33.03 14.35 -21.65
CA GLY A 123 -33.11 15.78 -21.39
C GLY A 123 -33.76 16.54 -22.54
N ASN A 124 -33.31 16.30 -23.77
CA ASN A 124 -33.88 16.93 -24.96
C ASN A 124 -35.37 16.58 -25.14
N PHE A 125 -35.75 15.30 -24.99
CA PHE A 125 -37.16 14.89 -25.08
C PHE A 125 -38.05 15.61 -24.06
N LEU A 126 -37.60 15.74 -22.81
CA LEU A 126 -38.35 16.44 -21.76
C LEU A 126 -38.44 17.95 -22.00
N GLU A 127 -37.41 18.56 -22.57
CA GLU A 127 -37.41 19.98 -22.95
C GLU A 127 -38.37 20.24 -24.12
N ASP A 128 -38.37 19.37 -25.12
CA ASP A 128 -39.32 19.42 -26.26
C ASP A 128 -40.78 19.31 -25.77
N ASP A 129 -41.07 18.37 -24.86
CA ASP A 129 -42.42 18.22 -24.28
C ASP A 129 -42.84 19.46 -23.48
N ALA A 130 -41.92 20.07 -22.73
CA ALA A 130 -42.20 21.30 -21.98
C ALA A 130 -42.49 22.50 -22.91
N LEU A 131 -41.79 22.60 -24.05
CA LEU A 131 -42.06 23.61 -25.08
C LEU A 131 -43.44 23.40 -25.71
N ILE A 132 -43.82 22.16 -26.03
CA ILE A 132 -45.15 21.82 -26.58
C ILE A 132 -46.26 22.20 -25.59
N LEU A 133 -46.10 21.84 -24.32
CA LEU A 133 -47.09 22.18 -23.28
C LEU A 133 -47.18 23.69 -23.05
N SER A 134 -46.05 24.41 -23.09
CA SER A 134 -46.02 25.87 -22.92
C SER A 134 -46.71 26.60 -24.09
N ASN A 135 -46.48 26.15 -25.33
CA ASN A 135 -47.14 26.70 -26.50
C ASN A 135 -48.66 26.45 -26.46
N ARG A 136 -49.09 25.26 -26.04
CA ARG A 136 -50.52 24.94 -25.89
C ARG A 136 -51.20 25.75 -24.77
N ALA A 137 -50.47 26.09 -23.70
CA ALA A 137 -50.97 26.95 -22.64
C ALA A 137 -51.14 28.41 -23.13
N GLN A 138 -50.19 28.93 -23.91
CA GLN A 138 -50.31 30.25 -24.53
C GLN A 138 -51.50 30.34 -25.49
N GLU A 139 -51.76 29.32 -26.32
CA GLU A 139 -52.93 29.30 -27.21
C GLU A 139 -54.27 29.31 -26.46
N SER A 140 -54.30 28.75 -25.23
CA SER A 140 -55.50 28.72 -24.40
C SER A 140 -55.78 30.05 -23.67
N GLU A 141 -54.78 30.93 -23.49
CA GLU A 141 -54.95 32.23 -22.82
C GLU A 141 -55.35 33.37 -23.79
N VAL A 142 -55.36 33.15 -25.11
CA VAL A 142 -55.77 34.17 -26.12
C VAL A 142 -57.29 34.18 -26.41
N ALA A 143 -58.13 33.52 -25.60
CA ALA A 143 -59.59 33.73 -25.64
C ALA A 143 -60.06 34.20 -24.27
N PRO A 144 -60.69 35.39 -24.14
CA PRO A 144 -62.02 35.64 -24.74
C PRO A 144 -62.33 37.12 -25.10
N GLU A 145 -63.19 37.37 -26.09
CA GLU A 145 -64.24 38.40 -25.95
C GLU A 145 -65.55 37.87 -26.55
N ALA A 146 -66.59 37.92 -25.72
CA ALA A 146 -67.87 37.27 -25.90
C ALA A 146 -68.83 38.07 -26.80
N GLU A 147 -69.55 37.34 -27.65
CA GLU A 147 -70.73 37.84 -28.36
C GLU A 147 -71.79 38.35 -27.37
N THR A 148 -72.15 39.64 -27.47
CA THR A 148 -73.34 40.19 -26.80
C THR A 148 -74.51 40.21 -27.79
N TRP A 149 -75.40 39.23 -27.67
CA TRP A 149 -76.69 39.22 -28.35
C TRP A 149 -77.65 40.19 -27.66
N GLY A 150 -77.81 41.39 -28.22
CA GLY A 150 -78.81 42.37 -27.80
C GLY A 150 -80.14 42.13 -28.50
N GLY A 151 -81.10 41.51 -27.82
CA GLY A 151 -82.51 41.50 -28.24
C GLY A 151 -83.18 42.83 -27.91
N GLN A 152 -83.85 43.45 -28.88
CA GLN A 152 -84.79 44.55 -28.64
C GLN A 152 -86.15 44.23 -29.26
N GLY A 153 -87.17 44.39 -28.42
CA GLY A 153 -88.54 44.00 -28.64
C GLY A 153 -89.35 44.93 -29.54
N GLN A 154 -90.57 44.45 -29.77
CA GLN A 154 -91.63 44.92 -30.66
C GLN A 154 -91.98 46.41 -30.54
N GLY A 155 -92.17 47.03 -31.71
CA GLY A 155 -92.84 48.31 -31.90
C GLY A 155 -94.34 48.15 -32.14
N VAL A 156 -95.08 49.04 -31.50
CA VAL A 156 -96.54 49.24 -31.46
C VAL A 156 -97.12 49.62 -32.83
N LEU A 157 -98.23 49.00 -33.24
CA LEU A 157 -99.57 49.59 -33.48
C LEU A 157 -100.56 48.53 -33.98
#